data_AF-A0A6N9NJT8-F1
#
_entry.id   AF-A0A6N9NJT8-F1
#
_cell.length_a   1.000
_cell.length_b   1.000
_cell.length_c   1.000
_cell.angle_alpha   90.00
_cell.angle_beta   90.00
_cell.angle_gamma   90.00
#
_symmetry.space_group_name_H-M   'P 1'
#
loop_
_entity.id
_entity.type
_entity.pdbx_description
1 polymer ?
#
loop_
_entity_poly.entity_id
_entity_poly.type
_entity_poly.pdbx_seq_one_letter_code
_entity_poly.pdbx_strand_id
1 'polypeptide(L)' 'MPKLTYRIIKKGLFESIEKFEGRINELAAEGWVAVSISSENSNAIVVLMKKEIGN' A
#
# COMPACT_ATOMS: atom_id res chain seq x y z
N MET A 1 24.06 -3.09 -3.41
CA MET A 1 22.76 -3.41 -4.05
C MET A 1 21.67 -2.75 -3.21
N PRO A 2 20.74 -1.98 -3.79
CA PRO A 2 19.63 -1.39 -3.04
C PRO A 2 18.80 -2.51 -2.41
N LYS A 3 18.46 -2.36 -1.12
CA LYS A 3 17.66 -3.35 -0.39
C LYS A 3 16.19 -3.02 -0.59
N LEU A 4 15.43 -3.96 -1.12
CA LEU A 4 13.97 -3.80 -1.27
C LEU A 4 13.26 -4.21 0.02
N THR A 5 12.43 -3.32 0.53
CA THR A 5 11.50 -3.62 1.63
C THR A 5 10.10 -3.73 1.07
N TYR A 6 9.35 -4.73 1.52
CA TYR A 6 7.98 -4.95 1.11
C TYR A 6 7.04 -4.79 2.31
N ARG A 7 5.84 -4.26 2.07
CA ARG A 7 4.78 -4.20 3.07
C ARG A 7 3.42 -4.43 2.43
N ILE A 8 2.51 -5.03 3.19
CA ILE A 8 1.13 -5.24 2.78
C ILE A 8 0.26 -4.24 3.53
N ILE A 9 -0.52 -3.47 2.79
CA ILE A 9 -1.52 -2.53 3.30
C ILE A 9 -2.90 -3.10 3.01
N LYS A 10 -3.76 -3.19 4.02
CA LYS A 10 -5.13 -3.67 3.87
C LYS A 10 -6.10 -2.54 4.21
N LYS A 11 -7.18 -2.42 3.45
CA LYS A 11 -8.28 -1.53 3.79
C LYS A 11 -8.95 -2.02 5.06
N GLY A 12 -9.18 -1.12 6.02
CA GLY A 12 -9.97 -1.45 7.20
C GLY A 12 -11.42 -1.82 6.84
N LEU A 13 -12.05 -2.67 7.65
CA LEU A 13 -13.45 -3.10 7.44
C LEU A 13 -14.42 -1.90 7.45
N PHE A 14 -14.14 -0.87 8.26
CA PHE A 14 -14.93 0.35 8.38
C PHE A 14 -14.25 1.59 7.77
N GLU A 15 -13.16 1.38 7.03
CA GLU A 15 -12.44 2.47 6.38
C GLU A 15 -13.09 2.79 5.03
N SER A 16 -13.40 4.06 4.79
CA SER A 16 -13.86 4.53 3.48
C SER A 16 -12.76 4.39 2.43
N ILE A 17 -13.14 4.26 1.16
CA ILE A 17 -12.19 4.19 0.05
C ILE A 17 -11.30 5.44 0.04
N GLU A 18 -11.87 6.63 0.21
CA GLU A 18 -11.11 7.90 0.20
C GLU A 18 -10.04 7.94 1.31
N LYS A 19 -10.38 7.48 2.52
CA LYS A 19 -9.41 7.43 3.63
C LYS A 19 -8.30 6.43 3.36
N PHE A 20 -8.63 5.30 2.73
CA PHE A 20 -7.66 4.31 2.31
C PHE A 20 -6.71 4.85 1.24
N GLU A 21 -7.26 5.49 0.20
CA GLU A 21 -6.47 6.14 -0.85
C GLU A 21 -5.56 7.22 -0.28
N GLY A 22 -6.04 8.03 0.68
CA GLY A 22 -5.22 9.00 1.39
C GLY A 22 -3.97 8.37 2.02
N ARG A 23 -4.13 7.26 2.74
CA ARG A 23 -3.00 6.52 3.35
C ARG A 23 -2.04 5.94 2.32
N ILE A 24 -2.58 5.42 1.21
CA ILE A 24 -1.77 4.90 0.09
C ILE A 24 -0.93 6.04 -0.52
N ASN A 25 -1.52 7.23 -0.67
CA ASN A 25 -0.85 8.42 -1.19
C ASN A 25 0.22 8.95 -0.23
N GLU A 26 -0.03 8.96 1.07
CA GLU A 26 0.99 9.30 2.09
C GLU A 26 2.19 8.35 1.99
N LEU A 27 1.94 7.04 1.88
CA LEU A 27 3.00 6.05 1.68
C LEU A 27 3.74 6.27 0.35
N ALA A 28 3.03 6.64 -0.72
CA ALA A 28 3.65 6.98 -1.98
C ALA A 28 4.58 8.19 -1.87
N ALA A 29 4.17 9.23 -1.14
CA ALA A 29 5.00 10.40 -0.85
C ALA A 29 6.24 10.06 -0.01
N GLU A 30 6.15 9.07 0.89
CA GLU A 30 7.30 8.51 1.61
C GLU A 30 8.23 7.65 0.73
N GLY A 31 7.90 7.42 -0.54
CA GLY A 31 8.68 6.61 -1.47
C GLY A 31 8.31 5.12 -1.51
N TRP A 32 7.15 4.74 -0.98
CA TRP A 32 6.58 3.42 -1.24
C TRP A 32 5.92 3.39 -2.63
N VAL A 33 6.00 2.24 -3.29
CA VAL A 33 5.43 2.02 -4.62
C VAL A 33 4.51 0.82 -4.56
N ALA A 34 3.24 1.00 -4.91
CA ALA A 34 2.29 -0.11 -5.04
C ALA A 34 2.71 -1.01 -6.22
N VAL A 35 2.86 -2.30 -5.96
CA VAL A 35 3.29 -3.31 -6.96
C VAL A 35 2.23 -4.35 -7.25
N SER A 36 1.29 -4.55 -6.34
CA SER A 36 0.15 -5.42 -6.55
C SER A 36 -1.04 -4.93 -5.75
N ILE A 37 -2.21 -5.01 -6.35
CA ILE A 37 -3.49 -4.68 -5.74
C ILE A 37 -4.40 -5.88 -5.94
N SER A 38 -4.95 -6.38 -4.85
CA SER A 38 -5.96 -7.44 -4.86
C SER A 38 -7.20 -6.92 -4.15
N SER A 39 -8.36 -7.20 -4.73
CA SER A 39 -9.65 -6.98 -4.10
C SER A 39 -10.39 -8.30 -4.02
N GLU A 40 -10.66 -8.76 -2.80
CA GLU A 40 -11.45 -9.97 -2.55
C GLU A 40 -12.78 -9.56 -1.90
N ASN A 41 -13.89 -9.79 -2.60
CA ASN A 41 -15.21 -9.28 -2.25
C ASN A 41 -15.28 -7.74 -2.13
N SER A 42 -16.47 -7.19 -1.88
CA SER A 42 -16.75 -5.75 -1.95
C SER A 42 -15.99 -4.88 -0.93
N ASN A 43 -15.26 -5.46 0.02
CA ASN A 43 -14.71 -4.74 1.18
C ASN A 43 -13.24 -5.02 1.52
N ALA A 44 -12.59 -6.05 0.95
CA ALA A 44 -11.19 -6.34 1.27
C ALA A 44 -10.28 -5.90 0.11
N ILE A 45 -9.73 -4.69 0.22
CA ILE A 45 -8.65 -4.22 -0.68
C ILE A 45 -7.32 -4.46 0.01
N VAL A 46 -6.38 -5.07 -0.69
CA VAL A 46 -5.03 -5.38 -0.24
C VAL A 46 -4.04 -4.86 -1.26
N VAL A 47 -3.09 -4.04 -0.81
CA VAL A 47 -2.05 -3.44 -1.65
C VAL A 47 -0.69 -3.90 -1.13
N LEU A 48 0.06 -4.62 -1.97
CA LEU A 48 1.48 -4.88 -1.76
C LEU A 48 2.26 -3.67 -2.24
N MET A 49 3.11 -3.13 -1.37
CA MET A 49 4.01 -2.03 -1.67
C MET A 49 5.45 -2.47 -1.51
N LYS A 50 6.33 -1.89 -2.34
CA LYS A 50 7.79 -1.96 -2.18
C LYS A 50 8.36 -0.59 -1.91
N LYS A 51 9.47 -0.51 -1.19
CA LYS A 51 10.29 0.69 -1.05
C LYS A 51 11.75 0.28 -1.21
N GLU A 52 12.47 1.03 -2.01
CA GLU A 52 13.92 0.89 -2.11
C GLU A 52 14.55 1.58 -0.91
N ILE A 53 15.31 0.80 -0.14
CA ILE A 53 16.15 1.28 0.95
C ILE A 53 17.59 1.09 0.46
N GLY A 54 18.18 2.15 -0.08
CA GLY A 54 19.48 2.07 -0.76
C GLY A 54 20.37 3.27 -0.49
N ASN A 55 21.35 3.02 0.41
CA ASN A 55 22.54 3.76 0.83
C ASN A 55 22.38 5.20 1.34
#